data_AF-A0A2M8NTR9-F1
#
_entry.id   AF-A0A2M8NTR9-F1
#
_cell.length_a   1.000
_cell.length_b   1.000
_cell.length_c   1.000
_cell.angle_alpha   90.00
_cell.angle_beta   90.00
_cell.angle_gamma   90.00
#
_symmetry.space_group_name_H-M   'P 1'
#
loop_
_entity.id
_entity.type
_entity.pdbx_description
1 polymer ?
#
loop_
_entity_poly.entity_id
_entity_poly.type
_entity_poly.pdbx_seq_one_letter_code
_entity_poly.pdbx_strand_id
1 'polypeptide(L)'
;VYVTECEALSFDGLKRGLDQIREFEGRRSDYNLPPNHILGIVPNKFRAKTENHERNLQYVRESFGNLVWDAIPLRTVFSEATNFKQAVFAYAPTSYEAGIMWALVERFEKEVMQWENAR
;
A
#
# COMPACT_ATOMS: atom_id res chain seq x y z
N VAL A 1 6.10 2.08 -2.81
CA VAL A 1 4.76 1.89 -2.20
C VAL A 1 4.95 1.62 -0.72
N TYR A 2 4.09 2.17 0.13
CA TYR A 2 4.13 1.97 1.59
C TYR A 2 2.91 1.16 2.03
N VAL A 3 3.11 0.10 2.82
CA VAL A 3 2.01 -0.74 3.32
C VAL A 3 1.73 -0.39 4.77
N THR A 4 0.45 -0.19 5.13
CA THR A 4 0.03 0.09 6.51
C THR A 4 -1.16 -0.78 6.89
N GLU A 5 -1.28 -1.17 8.15
CA GLU A 5 -2.52 -1.74 8.66
C GLU A 5 -3.54 -0.63 8.96
N CYS A 6 -4.83 -0.96 8.95
CA CYS A 6 -5.93 -0.02 9.25
C CYS A 6 -6.16 0.19 10.76
N GLU A 7 -5.08 0.28 11.52
CA GLU A 7 -5.08 0.42 12.98
C GLU A 7 -4.49 1.77 13.39
N ALA A 8 -5.00 2.34 14.50
CA ALA A 8 -4.68 3.72 14.90
C ALA A 8 -3.16 3.98 15.07
N LEU A 9 -2.42 3.03 15.65
CA LEU A 9 -0.97 3.15 15.86
C LEU A 9 -0.18 3.02 14.55
N SER A 10 -0.69 2.30 13.56
CA SER A 10 -0.05 2.16 12.26
C SER A 10 0.01 3.50 11.51
N PHE A 11 -0.90 4.43 11.81
CA PHE A 11 -0.93 5.75 11.17
C PHE A 11 0.13 6.71 11.70
N ASP A 12 0.47 6.63 12.98
CA ASP A 12 1.64 7.36 13.52
C ASP A 12 2.92 6.83 12.87
N GLY A 13 3.03 5.51 12.72
CA GLY A 13 4.12 4.86 11.99
C GLY A 13 4.22 5.32 10.52
N LEU A 14 3.09 5.40 9.83
CA LEU A 14 3.00 5.91 8.46
C LEU A 14 3.51 7.34 8.35
N LYS A 15 3.03 8.26 9.21
CA LYS A 15 3.47 9.66 9.19
C LYS A 15 4.98 9.78 9.41
N ARG A 16 5.50 9.12 10.45
CA ARG A 16 6.95 9.11 10.74
C ARG A 16 7.76 8.52 9.59
N GLY A 17 7.28 7.46 8.96
CA GLY A 17 7.95 6.84 7.81
C GLY A 17 8.01 7.78 6.61
N LEU A 18 6.94 8.54 6.34
CA LEU A 18 6.91 9.53 5.27
C LEU A 18 7.81 10.73 5.57
N ASP A 19 7.83 11.20 6.81
CA ASP A 19 8.73 12.27 7.25
C ASP A 19 10.20 11.84 7.11
N GLN A 20 10.54 10.61 7.49
CA GLN A 20 11.88 10.06 7.24
C GLN A 20 12.23 10.03 5.75
N ILE A 21 11.34 9.55 4.88
CA ILE A 21 11.58 9.53 3.43
C ILE A 21 11.92 10.93 2.92
N ARG A 22 11.19 11.96 3.36
CA ARG A 22 11.44 13.37 3.02
C ARG A 22 12.76 13.89 3.58
N GLU A 23 13.10 13.57 4.83
CA GLU A 23 14.41 13.95 5.40
C GLU A 23 15.58 13.32 4.63
N PHE A 24 15.41 12.09 4.14
CA PHE A 24 16.41 11.43 3.31
C PHE A 24 16.53 12.04 1.91
N GLU A 25 15.50 12.72 1.38
CA GLU A 25 15.59 13.44 0.10
C GLU A 25 16.63 14.56 0.14
N GLY A 26 16.69 15.33 1.23
CA GLY A 26 17.70 16.39 1.38
C GLY A 26 19.13 15.86 1.34
N ARG A 27 19.37 14.65 1.86
CA ARG A 27 20.68 13.99 1.74
C ARG A 27 20.94 13.47 0.32
N ARG A 28 19.92 13.09 -0.43
CA ARG A 28 20.09 12.59 -1.81
C ARG A 28 20.44 13.70 -2.80
N SER A 29 19.95 14.93 -2.58
CA SER A 29 20.36 16.09 -3.37
C SER A 29 21.85 16.38 -3.24
N ASP A 30 22.44 16.17 -2.06
CA ASP A 30 23.88 16.35 -1.83
C ASP A 30 24.74 15.40 -2.69
N TYR A 31 24.19 14.24 -3.05
CA TYR A 31 24.83 13.24 -3.93
C TYR A 31 24.34 13.29 -5.37
N ASN A 32 23.60 14.33 -5.77
CA ASN A 32 23.01 14.48 -7.10
C ASN A 32 22.15 13.27 -7.53
N LEU A 33 21.50 12.61 -6.56
CA LEU A 33 20.61 11.48 -6.78
C LEU A 33 19.16 11.97 -6.92
N PRO A 34 18.33 11.32 -7.76
CA PRO A 34 16.94 11.69 -7.90
C PRO A 34 16.18 11.52 -6.56
N PRO A 35 15.19 12.38 -6.29
CA PRO A 35 14.38 12.30 -5.07
C PRO A 35 13.63 10.97 -5.00
N ASN A 36 13.30 10.56 -3.78
CA ASN A 36 12.39 9.43 -3.60
C ASN A 36 10.99 9.85 -4.02
N HIS A 37 10.21 8.91 -4.54
CA HIS A 37 8.82 9.17 -4.88
C HIS A 37 7.93 8.09 -4.30
N ILE A 38 6.96 8.50 -3.48
CA ILE A 38 5.99 7.59 -2.92
C ILE A 38 4.86 7.44 -3.94
N LEU A 39 4.80 6.27 -4.58
CA LEU A 39 3.78 5.95 -5.58
C LEU A 39 2.38 5.75 -4.96
N GLY A 40 2.32 5.35 -3.69
CA GLY A 40 1.06 5.01 -3.04
C GLY A 40 1.21 4.41 -1.65
N ILE A 41 0.11 4.48 -0.90
CA ILE A 41 -0.10 3.88 0.41
C ILE A 41 -1.17 2.79 0.25
N VAL A 42 -0.85 1.57 0.68
CA VAL A 42 -1.75 0.41 0.58
C VAL A 42 -2.20 0.02 1.98
N PRO A 43 -3.48 0.29 2.33
CA PRO A 43 -4.06 -0.21 3.57
C PRO A 43 -4.23 -1.73 3.48
N ASN A 44 -3.78 -2.46 4.49
CA ASN A 44 -3.78 -3.92 4.52
C ASN A 44 -4.58 -4.47 5.71
N LYS A 45 -5.02 -5.73 5.58
CA LYS A 45 -5.80 -6.47 6.59
C LYS A 45 -7.11 -5.76 6.99
N PHE A 46 -7.79 -5.14 6.04
CA PHE A 46 -9.03 -4.42 6.27
C PHE A 46 -10.20 -5.36 6.59
N ARG A 47 -11.00 -5.03 7.62
CA ARG A 47 -12.22 -5.77 7.97
C ARG A 47 -13.45 -4.92 7.65
N ALA A 48 -14.18 -5.29 6.60
CA ALA A 48 -15.30 -4.53 6.04
C ALA A 48 -16.60 -4.48 6.89
N LYS A 49 -16.51 -4.66 8.21
CA LYS A 49 -17.66 -4.64 9.15
C LYS A 49 -17.30 -4.10 10.53
N THR A 50 -16.12 -3.49 10.67
CA THR A 50 -15.69 -2.89 11.92
C THR A 50 -15.65 -1.40 11.71
N GLU A 51 -16.49 -0.67 12.45
CA GLU A 51 -16.55 0.80 12.44
C GLU A 51 -15.15 1.40 12.61
N ASN A 52 -14.32 0.80 13.46
CA ASN A 52 -12.94 1.21 13.66
C ASN A 52 -12.12 1.22 12.36
N HIS A 53 -12.09 0.13 11.59
CA HIS A 53 -11.31 0.08 10.35
C HIS A 53 -11.86 1.03 9.28
N GLU A 54 -13.18 1.19 9.18
CA GLU A 54 -13.79 2.11 8.22
C GLU A 54 -13.42 3.56 8.52
N ARG A 55 -13.56 3.97 9.79
CA ARG A 55 -13.19 5.30 10.27
C ARG A 55 -11.69 5.54 10.12
N ASN A 56 -10.87 4.56 10.44
CA ASN A 56 -9.42 4.62 10.29
C ASN A 56 -9.00 4.76 8.82
N LEU A 57 -9.58 3.98 7.91
CA LEU A 57 -9.33 4.10 6.47
C LEU A 57 -9.78 5.47 5.94
N GLN A 58 -10.92 5.97 6.40
CA GLN A 58 -11.39 7.32 6.05
C GLN A 58 -10.40 8.39 6.49
N TYR A 59 -9.89 8.34 7.72
CA TYR A 59 -8.91 9.30 8.20
C TYR A 59 -7.61 9.33 7.38
N VAL A 60 -7.12 8.16 6.96
CA VAL A 60 -5.93 8.09 6.10
C VAL A 60 -6.24 8.68 4.73
N ARG A 61 -7.40 8.39 4.15
CA ARG A 61 -7.85 8.98 2.87
C ARG A 61 -8.00 10.49 2.96
N GLU A 62 -8.54 11.03 4.05
CA GLU A 62 -8.65 12.47 4.28
C GLU A 62 -7.27 13.13 4.40
N SER A 63 -6.30 12.43 5.01
CA SER A 63 -4.95 12.96 5.25
C SER A 63 -4.03 12.90 4.01
N PHE A 64 -4.13 11.84 3.21
CA PHE A 64 -3.21 11.57 2.10
C PHE A 64 -3.88 11.57 0.71
N GLY A 65 -5.20 11.74 0.66
CA GLY A 65 -5.97 11.88 -0.57
C GLY A 65 -5.76 10.71 -1.54
N ASN A 66 -5.45 11.05 -2.79
CA ASN A 66 -5.30 10.11 -3.90
C ASN A 66 -4.09 9.17 -3.76
N LEU A 67 -3.21 9.42 -2.79
CA LEU A 67 -2.07 8.54 -2.51
C LEU A 67 -2.52 7.21 -1.88
N VAL A 68 -3.71 7.18 -1.27
CA VAL A 68 -4.23 5.98 -0.59
C VAL A 68 -4.98 5.11 -1.60
N TRP A 69 -4.47 3.91 -1.82
CA TRP A 69 -5.07 2.94 -2.73
C TRP A 69 -6.17 2.14 -2.04
N ASP A 70 -6.81 1.25 -2.79
CA ASP A 70 -7.84 0.36 -2.25
C ASP A 70 -7.27 -0.57 -1.18
N ALA A 71 -8.06 -0.77 -0.13
CA ALA A 71 -7.66 -1.55 1.02
C ALA A 71 -7.71 -3.06 0.71
N ILE A 72 -6.65 -3.77 1.06
CA ILE A 72 -6.60 -5.24 0.96
C ILE A 72 -7.40 -5.82 2.13
N PRO A 73 -8.47 -6.59 1.87
CA PRO A 73 -9.28 -7.18 2.91
C PRO A 73 -8.53 -8.30 3.64
N LEU A 74 -8.80 -8.46 4.93
CA LEU A 74 -8.33 -9.60 5.70
C LEU A 74 -9.10 -10.86 5.26
N ARG A 75 -8.40 -11.80 4.62
CA ARG A 75 -8.95 -13.05 4.09
C ARG A 75 -8.05 -14.23 4.45
N THR A 76 -8.66 -15.39 4.69
CA THR A 76 -7.94 -16.62 5.07
C THR A 76 -7.12 -17.18 3.92
N VAL A 77 -7.56 -16.99 2.67
CA VAL A 77 -6.88 -17.46 1.45
C VAL A 77 -5.42 -16.99 1.39
N PHE A 78 -5.10 -15.77 1.84
CA PHE A 78 -3.71 -15.29 1.89
C PHE A 78 -2.85 -16.08 2.90
N SER A 79 -3.41 -16.38 4.07
CA SER A 79 -2.73 -17.18 5.09
C SER A 79 -2.56 -18.63 4.63
N GLU A 80 -3.58 -19.20 3.99
CA GLU A 80 -3.52 -20.54 3.41
C GLU A 80 -2.43 -20.63 2.32
N ALA A 81 -2.42 -19.71 1.36
CA ALA A 81 -1.40 -19.65 0.31
C ALA A 81 0.02 -19.59 0.91
N THR A 82 0.20 -18.80 1.97
CA THR A 82 1.48 -18.70 2.70
C THR A 82 1.87 -20.02 3.37
N ASN A 83 0.92 -20.76 3.96
CA ASN A 83 1.17 -22.09 4.53
C ASN A 83 1.65 -23.10 3.47
N PHE A 84 1.15 -22.98 2.24
CA PHE A 84 1.62 -23.75 1.09
C PHE A 84 2.87 -23.15 0.42
N LYS A 85 3.44 -22.06 0.95
CA LYS A 85 4.59 -21.32 0.38
C LYS A 85 4.37 -20.85 -1.06
N GLN A 86 3.12 -20.53 -1.38
CA GLN A 86 2.70 -20.08 -2.69
C GLN A 86 2.19 -18.64 -2.63
N ALA A 87 2.37 -17.91 -3.73
CA ALA A 87 1.64 -16.66 -3.93
C ALA A 87 0.15 -16.98 -4.18
N VAL A 88 -0.75 -16.05 -3.87
CA VAL A 88 -2.20 -16.22 -4.12
C VAL A 88 -2.50 -16.49 -5.60
N PHE A 89 -1.70 -15.91 -6.51
CA PHE A 89 -1.80 -16.13 -7.95
C PHE A 89 -1.60 -17.60 -8.35
N ALA A 90 -0.78 -18.34 -7.61
CA ALA A 90 -0.53 -19.75 -7.87
C ALA A 90 -1.46 -20.66 -7.06
N TYR A 91 -1.73 -20.30 -5.80
CA TYR A 91 -2.56 -21.09 -4.89
C TYR A 91 -4.05 -21.06 -5.27
N ALA A 92 -4.58 -19.88 -5.58
CA ALA A 92 -5.99 -19.66 -5.86
C ALA A 92 -6.19 -18.65 -7.01
N PRO A 93 -5.74 -18.97 -8.24
CA PRO A 93 -5.64 -18.04 -9.37
C PRO A 93 -6.96 -17.36 -9.76
N THR A 94 -8.08 -18.05 -9.59
CA THR A 94 -9.42 -17.56 -9.97
C THR A 94 -10.21 -17.01 -8.78
N SER A 95 -9.57 -16.87 -7.61
CA SER A 95 -10.22 -16.36 -6.41
C SER A 95 -10.41 -14.85 -6.45
N TYR A 96 -11.33 -14.35 -5.63
CA TYR A 96 -11.52 -12.92 -5.41
C TYR A 96 -10.23 -12.25 -4.94
N GLU A 97 -9.47 -12.91 -4.07
CA GLU A 97 -8.20 -12.44 -3.52
C GLU A 97 -7.11 -12.30 -4.60
N ALA A 98 -7.04 -13.25 -5.53
CA ALA A 98 -6.15 -13.13 -6.69
C ALA A 98 -6.56 -11.94 -7.57
N GLY A 99 -7.86 -11.74 -7.79
CA GLY A 99 -8.39 -10.57 -8.52
C GLY A 99 -7.99 -9.24 -7.88
N ILE A 100 -8.10 -9.12 -6.55
CA ILE A 100 -7.63 -7.93 -5.82
C ILE A 100 -6.13 -7.70 -6.03
N MET A 101 -5.34 -8.76 -5.95
CA MET A 101 -3.89 -8.64 -6.09
C MET A 101 -3.48 -8.28 -7.52
N TRP A 102 -4.20 -8.77 -8.52
CA TRP A 102 -4.00 -8.31 -9.91
C TRP A 102 -4.36 -6.85 -10.09
N ALA A 103 -5.48 -6.38 -9.54
CA ALA A 103 -5.82 -4.95 -9.57
C ALA A 103 -4.76 -4.07 -8.87
N LEU A 104 -4.14 -4.57 -7.80
CA LEU A 104 -3.02 -3.89 -7.14
C LEU A 104 -1.78 -3.80 -8.05
N VAL A 105 -1.44 -4.88 -8.75
CA VAL A 105 -0.33 -4.93 -9.71
C VAL A 105 -0.58 -3.96 -10.85
N GLU A 106 -1.76 -3.99 -11.46
CA GLU A 106 -2.16 -3.09 -12.54
C GLU A 106 -2.09 -1.62 -12.10
N ARG A 107 -2.53 -1.32 -10.87
CA ARG A 107 -2.41 0.05 -10.32
C ARG A 107 -0.94 0.44 -10.15
N PHE A 108 -0.11 -0.44 -9.61
CA PHE A 108 1.32 -0.17 -9.44
C PHE A 108 2.03 0.10 -10.76
N GLU A 109 1.82 -0.76 -11.76
CA GLU A 109 2.42 -0.61 -13.09
C GLU A 109 2.02 0.73 -13.72
N LYS A 110 0.74 1.11 -13.62
CA LYS A 110 0.25 2.40 -14.10
C LYS A 110 0.97 3.58 -13.44
N GLU A 111 1.13 3.57 -12.12
CA GLU A 111 1.80 4.65 -11.37
C GLU A 111 3.29 4.73 -11.70
N VAL A 112 3.96 3.58 -11.84
CA VAL A 112 5.37 3.53 -12.27
C VAL A 112 5.54 4.12 -13.66
N MET A 113 4.72 3.70 -14.63
CA MET A 113 4.78 4.24 -15.99
C MET A 113 4.51 5.75 -16.02
N GLN A 114 3.57 6.25 -15.22
CA GLN A 114 3.30 7.68 -15.12
C GLN A 114 4.50 8.44 -14.53
N TRP A 115 5.12 7.90 -13.50
CA TRP A 115 6.31 8.48 -12.90
C TRP A 115 7.51 8.48 -13.84
N GLU A 116 7.74 7.39 -14.56
CA GLU A 116 8.82 7.30 -15.56
C GLU A 116 8.63 8.29 -16.71
N ASN A 117 7.40 8.45 -17.20
CA ASN A 117 7.07 9.42 -18.26
C ASN A 117 7.13 10.89 -17.81
N ALA A 118 7.05 11.15 -16.51
CA ALA A 118 7.14 12.49 -15.93
C ALA A 118 8.58 12.94 -15.62
N ARG A 119 9.57 12.03 -15.77
CA ARG A 119 11.01 12.32 -15.59
C ARG A 119 11.66 12.73 -16.91
#